data_AF-A0A3M7P621-F1
#
_entry.id   AF-A0A3M7P621-F1
#
_cell.length_a   1.000
_cell.length_b   1.000
_cell.length_c   1.000
_cell.angle_alpha   90.00
_cell.angle_beta   90.00
_cell.angle_gamma   90.00
#
_symmetry.space_group_name_H-M   'P 1'
#
loop_
_entity.id
_entity.type
_entity.pdbx_description
1 polymer ?
#
loop_
_entity_poly.entity_id
_entity_poly.type
_entity_poly.pdbx_seq_one_letter_code
_entity_poly.pdbx_strand_id
1 'polypeptide(L)'
;MQESLRKPEKKSKKKSRAIKDELSPVFNDIFHWNINFGELKRRQICITVKNDKPMLTSEKTFMGQLWIDLTNLEPNVRIDKWYDLRDEKDAKFSFNY
;
A
#
# COMPACT_ATOMS: atom_id res chain seq x y z
N MET A 1 -0.32 20.42 -17.47
CA MET A 1 -0.27 18.96 -17.69
C MET A 1 -0.78 18.32 -16.40
N GLN A 2 -2.03 17.85 -16.35
CA GLN A 2 -2.61 17.31 -15.11
C GLN A 2 -2.06 15.90 -14.90
N GLU A 3 -1.25 15.73 -13.86
CA GLU A 3 -0.74 14.42 -13.44
C GLU A 3 -1.92 13.59 -12.93
N SER A 4 -2.39 12.66 -13.76
CA SER A 4 -3.52 11.79 -13.46
C SER A 4 -3.19 10.94 -12.23
N LEU A 5 -4.15 10.81 -11.31
CA LEU A 5 -4.00 9.96 -10.12
C LEU A 5 -3.66 8.53 -10.54
N ARG A 6 -2.43 8.08 -10.26
CA ARG A 6 -2.03 6.68 -10.43
C ARG A 6 -2.92 5.82 -9.53
N LYS A 7 -3.73 4.94 -10.14
CA LYS A 7 -4.56 3.97 -9.42
C LYS A 7 -3.88 2.60 -9.43
N PRO A 8 -3.91 1.84 -8.32
CA PRO A 8 -3.34 0.49 -8.31
C PRO A 8 -4.07 -0.43 -9.29
N GLU A 9 -3.32 -1.20 -10.06
CA GLU A 9 -3.86 -2.16 -11.03
C GLU A 9 -4.67 -3.25 -10.33
N LYS A 10 -5.92 -3.45 -10.75
CA LYS A 10 -6.84 -4.42 -10.11
C LYS A 10 -6.25 -5.83 -9.99
N LYS A 11 -5.50 -6.30 -10.99
CA LYS A 11 -4.89 -7.63 -11.03
C LYS A 11 -3.73 -7.81 -10.05
N SER A 12 -3.09 -6.72 -9.65
CA SER A 12 -1.94 -6.74 -8.72
C SER A 12 -2.34 -6.68 -7.24
N LYS A 13 -3.63 -6.42 -6.96
CA LYS A 13 -4.11 -6.22 -5.59
C LYS A 13 -4.11 -7.53 -4.81
N LYS A 14 -3.54 -7.47 -3.61
CA LYS A 14 -3.57 -8.53 -2.61
C LYS A 14 -4.08 -7.95 -1.30
N LYS A 15 -4.74 -8.76 -0.47
CA LYS A 15 -5.30 -8.32 0.82
C LYS A 15 -4.99 -9.36 1.89
N SER A 16 -4.78 -8.89 3.11
CA SER A 16 -4.73 -9.74 4.30
C SER A 16 -6.15 -10.20 4.69
N ARG A 17 -6.21 -11.09 5.67
CA ARG A 17 -7.47 -11.43 6.35
C ARG A 17 -7.92 -10.25 7.21
N ALA A 18 -9.23 -10.08 7.36
CA ALA A 18 -9.77 -9.15 8.34
C ALA A 18 -9.62 -9.73 9.75
N ILE A 19 -9.09 -8.94 10.67
CA ILE A 19 -9.04 -9.25 12.11
C ILE A 19 -10.08 -8.35 12.76
N LYS A 20 -11.01 -8.94 13.49
CA LYS A 20 -12.13 -8.24 14.14
C LYS A 20 -11.76 -7.87 15.56
N ASP A 21 -12.38 -6.79 16.05
CA ASP A 21 -12.31 -6.34 17.44
C ASP A 21 -10.88 -6.11 17.98
N GLU A 22 -9.95 -5.73 17.11
CA GLU A 22 -8.55 -5.48 17.42
C GLU A 22 -8.07 -4.18 16.78
N LEU A 23 -7.40 -3.32 17.56
CA LEU A 23 -6.85 -2.03 17.10
C LEU A 23 -5.38 -2.10 16.69
N SER A 24 -4.70 -3.17 17.10
CA SER A 24 -3.28 -3.47 16.80
C SER A 24 -3.12 -4.84 16.12
N PRO A 25 -3.75 -5.06 14.95
CA PRO A 25 -3.77 -6.37 14.31
C PRO A 25 -2.37 -6.84 13.88
N VAL A 26 -2.03 -8.07 14.24
CA VAL A 26 -0.80 -8.75 13.80
C VAL A 26 -1.16 -9.71 12.65
N PHE A 27 -0.75 -9.37 11.43
CA PHE A 27 -1.09 -10.16 10.24
C PHE A 27 -0.09 -11.28 9.94
N ASN A 28 1.21 -10.98 10.00
CA ASN A 28 2.31 -11.88 9.60
C ASN A 28 2.14 -12.51 8.20
N ASP A 29 1.46 -11.82 7.28
CA ASP A 29 1.24 -12.27 5.91
C ASP A 29 2.43 -11.91 5.01
N ILE A 30 2.77 -12.79 4.06
CA ILE A 30 3.80 -12.54 3.04
C ILE A 30 3.15 -12.53 1.65
N PHE A 31 3.34 -11.44 0.91
CA PHE A 31 2.85 -11.28 -0.45
C PHE A 31 3.99 -11.23 -1.46
N HIS A 32 3.87 -12.03 -2.53
CA HIS A 32 4.85 -12.10 -3.61
C HIS A 32 4.31 -11.51 -4.91
N TRP A 33 5.10 -10.75 -5.65
CA TRP A 33 4.74 -10.30 -7.00
C TRP A 33 5.85 -10.68 -7.98
N ASN A 34 5.47 -11.18 -9.15
CA ASN A 34 6.40 -11.44 -10.24
C ASN A 34 6.48 -10.19 -11.11
N ILE A 35 7.55 -9.41 -10.94
CA ILE A 35 7.78 -8.15 -11.66
C ILE A 35 9.16 -8.24 -12.32
N ASN A 36 9.25 -7.85 -13.58
CA ASN A 36 10.54 -7.74 -14.26
C ASN A 36 11.36 -6.59 -13.66
N PHE A 37 12.67 -6.79 -13.46
CA PHE A 37 13.58 -5.78 -12.95
C PHE A 37 13.54 -4.47 -13.74
N GLY A 38 13.35 -4.53 -15.07
CA GLY A 38 13.22 -3.34 -15.91
C GLY A 38 11.96 -2.50 -15.62
N GLU A 39 10.88 -3.14 -15.14
CA GLU A 39 9.65 -2.47 -14.74
C GLU A 39 9.70 -1.94 -13.30
N LEU A 40 10.51 -2.56 -12.44
CA LEU A 40 10.58 -2.23 -11.01
C LEU A 40 10.81 -0.74 -10.78
N LYS A 41 11.68 -0.12 -11.59
CA LYS A 41 12.04 1.31 -11.53
C LYS A 41 10.91 2.28 -11.87
N ARG A 42 9.77 1.79 -12.33
CA ARG A 42 8.60 2.60 -12.70
C ARG A 42 7.37 2.22 -11.89
N ARG A 43 7.54 1.35 -10.90
CA ARG A 43 6.46 0.80 -10.08
C ARG A 43 6.52 1.37 -8.67
N GLN A 44 5.36 1.44 -8.06
CA GLN A 44 5.19 1.86 -6.68
C GLN A 44 4.23 0.87 -6.02
N ILE A 45 4.41 0.61 -4.74
CA ILE A 45 3.49 -0.18 -3.94
C ILE A 45 2.58 0.77 -3.18
N CYS A 46 1.27 0.56 -3.31
CA CYS A 46 0.28 1.23 -2.47
C CYS A 46 -0.20 0.25 -1.41
N ILE A 47 0.01 0.60 -0.15
CA ILE A 47 -0.53 -0.11 1.01
C ILE A 47 -1.69 0.73 1.53
N THR A 48 -2.86 0.13 1.70
CA THR A 48 -4.04 0.81 2.26
C THR A 48 -4.58 0.02 3.44
N VAL A 49 -4.73 0.68 4.58
CA VAL A 49 -5.37 0.13 5.77
C VAL A 49 -6.84 0.53 5.76
N LYS A 50 -7.70 -0.46 5.97
CA LYS A 50 -9.16 -0.29 5.96
C LYS A 50 -9.80 -1.03 7.10
N ASN A 51 -10.88 -0.47 7.60
CA ASN A 51 -11.80 -1.16 8.50
C ASN A 51 -12.77 -2.04 7.68
N ASP A 52 -12.98 -3.27 8.14
CA ASP A 52 -13.90 -4.25 7.53
C ASP A 52 -15.34 -3.99 7.98
N LYS A 53 -15.85 -2.76 7.75
CA LYS A 53 -17.27 -2.46 7.94
C LYS A 53 -18.08 -2.91 6.71
N PRO A 54 -19.31 -3.41 6.90
CA PRO A 54 -20.20 -3.78 5.80
C PRO A 54 -20.37 -2.63 4.80
N MET A 55 -20.33 -2.95 3.52
CA MET A 55 -20.39 -1.98 2.40
C MET A 55 -21.64 -1.08 2.39
N LEU A 56 -22.64 -1.36 3.24
CA LEU A 56 -23.90 -0.64 3.37
C LEU A 56 -23.81 0.62 4.25
N THR A 57 -22.79 0.74 5.11
CA THR A 57 -22.54 1.98 5.84
C THR A 57 -21.68 2.90 4.98
N SER A 58 -22.22 4.05 4.55
CA SER A 58 -21.48 5.10 3.80
C SER A 58 -20.33 5.75 4.57
N GLU A 59 -19.98 5.21 5.75
CA GLU A 59 -18.84 5.64 6.54
C GLU A 59 -17.55 5.11 5.95
N LYS A 60 -16.59 6.02 5.81
CA LYS A 60 -15.27 5.81 5.22
C LYS A 60 -14.57 4.61 5.90
N THR A 61 -14.52 3.48 5.21
CA THR A 61 -13.73 2.30 5.60
C THR A 61 -12.24 2.55 5.51
N PHE A 62 -11.82 3.65 4.89
CA PHE A 62 -10.42 4.04 4.75
C PHE A 62 -9.87 4.58 6.07
N MET A 63 -8.75 4.01 6.53
CA MET A 63 -8.02 4.50 7.71
C MET A 63 -6.73 5.21 7.34
N GLY A 64 -6.14 4.86 6.19
CA GLY A 64 -4.91 5.47 5.72
C GLY A 64 -4.27 4.69 4.58
N GLN A 65 -3.34 5.34 3.89
CA GLN A 65 -2.54 4.72 2.84
C GLN A 65 -1.08 5.16 2.88
N LEU A 66 -0.25 4.38 2.22
CA LEU A 66 1.18 4.62 2.04
C LEU A 66 1.56 4.25 0.61
N TRP A 67 2.38 5.08 -0.02
CA TRP A 67 3.02 4.78 -1.28
C TRP A 67 4.51 4.59 -1.06
N ILE A 68 5.04 3.46 -1.53
CA ILE A 68 6.46 3.12 -1.45
C ILE A 68 6.98 3.07 -2.89
N ASP A 69 8.03 3.84 -3.17
CA ASP A 69 8.71 3.79 -4.45
C ASP A 69 9.68 2.61 -4.51
N LEU A 70 9.70 1.90 -5.64
CA LEU A 70 10.61 0.77 -5.87
C LEU A 70 11.83 1.15 -6.71
N THR A 71 11.96 2.43 -7.10
CA THR A 71 13.03 2.91 -8.00
C THR A 71 14.43 2.64 -7.46
N ASN A 72 14.61 2.86 -6.16
CA ASN A 72 15.90 2.72 -5.48
C ASN A 72 15.96 1.46 -4.62
N LEU A 73 15.11 0.47 -4.90
CA LEU A 73 15.15 -0.80 -4.18
C LEU A 73 16.35 -1.62 -4.65
N GLU A 74 17.29 -1.86 -3.74
CA GLU A 74 18.41 -2.77 -3.97
C GLU A 74 17.94 -4.24 -3.92
N PRO A 75 18.34 -5.09 -4.88
CA PRO A 75 18.03 -6.52 -4.85
C PRO A 75 18.54 -7.18 -3.56
N ASN A 76 17.74 -8.09 -3.00
CA ASN A 76 18.06 -8.85 -1.78
C ASN A 76 18.19 -8.02 -0.49
N VAL A 77 17.87 -6.73 -0.52
CA VAL A 77 17.79 -5.92 0.71
C VAL A 77 16.39 -6.03 1.31
N ARG A 78 16.32 -6.47 2.57
CA ARG A 78 15.09 -6.45 3.37
C ARG A 78 14.94 -5.08 4.01
N ILE A 79 13.80 -4.42 3.77
CA ILE A 79 13.41 -3.20 4.47
C ILE A 79 12.52 -3.59 5.64
N ASP A 80 12.95 -3.27 6.86
CA ASP A 80 12.19 -3.50 8.09
C ASP A 80 12.10 -2.19 8.88
N LYS A 81 10.97 -1.49 8.73
CA LYS A 81 10.72 -0.20 9.39
C LYS A 81 9.23 0.09 9.49
N TRP A 82 8.90 0.95 10.44
CA TRP A 82 7.57 1.52 10.58
C TRP A 82 7.34 2.63 9.56
N TYR A 83 6.10 2.75 9.09
CA TYR A 83 5.68 3.79 8.16
C TYR A 83 4.41 4.45 8.69
N ASP A 84 4.38 5.77 8.65
CA ASP A 84 3.18 6.53 8.98
C ASP A 84 2.16 6.46 7.85
N LEU A 85 0.92 6.16 8.21
CA LEU A 85 -0.19 6.23 7.27
C LEU A 85 -0.52 7.68 6.94
N ARG A 86 -0.87 7.93 5.68
CA ARG A 86 -1.29 9.24 5.18
C ARG A 86 -2.73 9.18 4.72
N ASP A 87 -3.39 10.33 4.75
CA ASP A 87 -4.70 10.49 4.16
C ASP A 87 -4.67 10.26 2.64
N GLU A 88 -5.82 9.91 2.07
CA GLU A 88 -5.95 9.62 0.64
C GLU A 88 -5.46 10.79 -0.24
N LYS A 89 -5.58 12.02 0.29
CA LYS A 89 -5.23 13.27 -0.39
C LYS A 89 -3.74 13.64 -0.26
N ASP A 90 -3.09 13.19 0.82
CA ASP A 90 -1.77 13.67 1.24
C ASP A 90 -0.63 12.67 1.00
N ALA A 91 -0.96 11.44 0.58
CA ALA A 91 0.04 10.39 0.34
C ALA A 91 0.94 10.62 -0.92
N LYS A 92 1.01 11.86 -1.42
CA LYS A 92 1.76 12.26 -2.62
C LYS A 92 3.23 12.61 -2.35
N PHE A 93 3.68 12.61 -1.10
CA PHE A 93 5.08 12.87 -0.77
C PHE A 93 5.85 11.56 -0.67
N SER A 94 6.46 11.18 -1.79
CA SER A 94 7.40 10.08 -1.93
C SER A 94 8.54 10.23 -0.92
N PHE A 95 8.77 9.19 -0.11
CA PHE A 95 10.08 9.02 0.51
C PHE A 95 11.04 8.58 -0.59
N ASN A 96 11.97 9.46 -0.98
CA ASN A 96 13.17 9.06 -1.69
C ASN A 96 14.05 8.31 -0.68
N TYR A 97 14.41 7.08 -1.01
CA TYR A 97 15.53 6.36 -0.39
C TYR A 97 16.69 6.36 -1.34
#